data_AF-A0A699PXL7-F1
#
_entry.id   AF-A0A699PXL7-F1
#
_cell.length_a   1.000
_cell.length_b   1.000
_cell.length_c   1.000
_cell.angle_alpha   90.00
_cell.angle_beta   90.00
_cell.angle_gamma   90.00
#
_symmetry.space_group_name_H-M   'P 1'
#
loop_
_entity.id
_entity.type
_entity.pdbx_description
1 polymer ?
#
loop_
_entity_poly.entity_id
_entity_poly.type
_entity_poly.pdbx_seq_one_letter_code
_entity_poly.pdbx_strand_id
1 'polypeptide(L)' 'LVVAAATYYVWKERNWRLFKKGKRSPDQIVECKKSSVRLKLLSCKLKKSKNGERLASLWDLPELVFK' A
#
# COMPACT_ATOMS: atom_id res chain seq x y z
N LEU A 1 -2.73 19.44 -1.15
CA LEU A 1 -2.82 17.99 -0.81
C LEU A 1 -1.81 17.14 -1.59
N VAL A 2 -1.80 17.19 -2.93
CA VAL A 2 -0.90 16.35 -3.76
C VAL A 2 0.59 16.62 -3.50
N VAL A 3 1.00 17.89 -3.40
CA VAL A 3 2.41 18.27 -3.14
C VAL A 3 2.88 17.74 -1.79
N ALA A 4 2.08 17.88 -0.73
CA ALA A 4 2.42 17.39 0.60
C ALA A 4 2.60 15.86 0.64
N ALA A 5 1.70 15.12 -0.03
CA ALA A 5 1.80 13.67 -0.12
C ALA A 5 3.04 13.22 -0.92
N ALA A 6 3.35 13.91 -2.03
CA ALA A 6 4.54 13.64 -2.84
C ALA A 6 5.83 13.87 -2.02
N THR A 7 5.93 15.00 -1.33
CA THR A 7 7.07 15.34 -0.46
C THR A 7 7.26 14.32 0.65
N TYR A 8 6.19 13.85 1.29
CA TYR A 8 6.27 12.81 2.32
C TYR A 8 6.87 11.50 1.79
N TYR A 9 6.46 11.07 0.59
CA TYR A 9 7.00 9.85 -0.01
C TYR A 9 8.48 9.98 -0.41
N VAL A 10 8.90 11.14 -0.91
CA VAL A 10 10.31 11.42 -1.22
C VAL A 10 11.16 11.38 0.06
N TRP A 11 10.69 12.03 1.13
CA TRP A 11 11.37 12.02 2.43
C TRP A 11 11.49 10.61 3.02
N LYS A 12 10.40 9.82 2.98
CA LYS A 12 10.38 8.44 3.48
C LYS A 12 11.40 7.55 2.75
N GLU A 13 11.49 7.68 1.43
CA GLU A 13 12.43 6.91 0.62
C GLU A 13 13.89 7.31 0.88
N ARG A 14 14.15 8.62 1.03
CA ARG A 14 15.48 9.15 1.39
C ARG A 14 15.94 8.64 2.75
N ASN A 15 15.08 8.68 3.76
CA ASN A 15 15.41 8.17 5.10
C ASN A 15 15.72 6.68 5.08
N TRP A 16 14.94 5.90 4.35
CA TRP A 16 15.21 4.47 4.26
C TRP A 16 16.59 4.17 3.65
N ARG A 17 16.99 4.89 2.60
CA ARG A 17 18.33 4.74 1.98
C ARG A 17 19.45 5.10 2.95
N LEU A 18 19.24 6.12 3.79
CA LEU A 18 20.21 6.55 4.80
C LEU A 18 20.48 5.45 5.84
N PHE A 19 19.43 4.77 6.32
CA PHE A 19 19.56 3.82 7.43
C PHE A 19 19.76 2.35 7.01
N LYS A 20 19.38 1.95 5.79
CA LYS A 20 19.44 0.54 5.35
C LYS A 20 20.63 0.20 4.43
N LYS A 21 21.54 1.15 4.15
CA LYS A 21 22.76 0.98 3.31
C LYS A 21 22.55 0.23 1.98
N GLY A 22 21.34 0.25 1.44
CA GLY A 22 20.96 -0.45 0.21
C GLY A 22 20.08 0.43 -0.66
N LYS A 23 20.17 0.26 -1.98
CA LYS A 23 19.21 0.83 -2.93
C LYS A 23 18.12 -0.22 -3.15
N ARG A 24 16.89 0.03 -2.71
CA ARG A 24 15.75 -0.78 -3.15
C ARG A 24 15.54 -0.53 -4.64
N SER A 25 15.32 -1.60 -5.40
CA SER A 25 14.88 -1.45 -6.78
C SER A 25 13.52 -0.73 -6.81
N PRO A 26 13.17 -0.05 -7.91
CA PRO A 26 11.83 0.53 -8.07
C PRO A 26 10.72 -0.48 -7.75
N ASP A 27 10.90 -1.75 -8.13
CA ASP A 27 9.96 -2.83 -7.85
C ASP A 27 9.78 -3.09 -6.36
N GLN A 28 10.87 -3.11 -5.59
CA GLN A 28 10.80 -3.28 -4.13
C GLN A 28 10.09 -2.10 -3.45
N ILE A 29 10.24 -0.88 -3.96
CA ILE A 29 9.54 0.30 -3.44
C ILE A 29 8.04 0.20 -3.75
N VAL A 30 7.70 -0.20 -4.98
CA VAL A 30 6.32 -0.44 -5.40
C VAL A 30 5.68 -1.53 -4.53
N GLU A 31 6.39 -2.64 -4.28
CA GLU A 31 5.88 -3.72 -3.45
C GLU A 31 5.70 -3.31 -1.98
N CYS A 32 6.63 -2.53 -1.41
CA CYS A 32 6.45 -1.95 -0.08
C CYS A 32 5.20 -1.06 0.00
N LYS A 33 4.95 -0.23 -1.03
CA LYS A 33 3.75 0.62 -1.10
C LYS A 33 2.48 -0.23 -1.22
N LYS A 34 2.45 -1.19 -2.15
CA LYS A 34 1.34 -2.13 -2.34
C LYS A 34 1.02 -2.88 -1.05
N SER A 35 2.05 -3.41 -0.39
CA SER A 35 1.92 -4.10 0.91
C SER A 35 1.38 -3.19 2.00
N SER A 36 1.79 -1.92 2.05
CA SER A 36 1.24 -0.95 3.02
C SER A 36 -0.25 -0.67 2.76
N VAL A 37 -0.66 -0.52 1.50
CA VAL A 37 -2.06 -0.31 1.13
C VAL A 37 -2.89 -1.56 1.44
N ARG A 38 -2.41 -2.74 1.04
CA ARG A 38 -3.05 -4.03 1.32
C ARG A 38 -3.25 -4.26 2.82
N LEU A 39 -2.23 -3.97 3.64
CA LEU A 39 -2.34 -4.03 5.10
C LEU A 39 -3.44 -3.09 5.64
N LYS A 40 -3.54 -1.88 5.09
CA LYS A 40 -4.59 -0.94 5.48
C LYS A 40 -5.97 -1.43 5.06
N LEU A 41 -6.10 -1.95 3.84
CA LEU A 41 -7.36 -2.51 3.33
C LEU A 41 -7.83 -3.72 4.13
N LEU A 42 -6.91 -4.59 4.58
CA LEU A 42 -7.22 -5.70 5.49
C LEU A 42 -7.84 -5.22 6.81
N SER A 43 -7.49 -4.02 7.29
CA SER A 43 -8.09 -3.42 8.49
C SER A 43 -9.44 -2.73 8.24
N CYS A 44 -9.81 -2.53 6.97
CA CYS A 44 -11.08 -1.92 6.61
C CYS A 44 -12.17 -2.99 6.53
N LYS A 45 -13.40 -2.65 6.93
CA LYS A 45 -14.57 -3.51 6.75
C LYS A 45 -15.16 -3.24 5.36
N LEU A 46 -14.97 -4.17 4.42
CA LEU A 46 -15.50 -4.03 3.07
C LEU A 46 -16.95 -4.52 3.04
N LYS A 47 -17.85 -3.74 2.42
CA LYS A 47 -19.22 -4.20 2.17
C LYS A 47 -19.20 -5.27 1.08
N LYS A 48 -19.85 -6.41 1.33
CA LYS A 48 -20.05 -7.44 0.29
C LYS A 48 -20.94 -6.89 -0.83
N SER A 49 -20.30 -6.48 -1.91
CA SER A 49 -20.91 -5.84 -3.08
C SER A 49 -20.01 -6.07 -4.28
N LYS A 50 -20.55 -5.99 -5.51
CA LYS A 50 -19.74 -6.18 -6.73
C LYS A 50 -18.47 -5.30 -6.76
N ASN A 51 -18.57 -4.07 -6.27
CA ASN A 51 -17.42 -3.15 -6.19
C ASN A 51 -16.42 -3.58 -5.10
N GLY A 52 -16.90 -4.05 -3.95
CA GLY A 52 -16.06 -4.56 -2.87
C GLY A 52 -15.33 -5.84 -3.27
N GLU A 53 -16.02 -6.76 -3.95
CA GLU A 53 -15.45 -7.99 -4.49
C GLU A 53 -14.38 -7.69 -5.55
N ARG A 54 -14.68 -6.79 -6.50
CA ARG A 54 -13.69 -6.35 -7.49
C ARG A 54 -12.45 -5.73 -6.84
N LEU A 55 -12.64 -4.90 -5.81
CA LEU A 55 -11.52 -4.30 -5.07
C LEU A 55 -10.70 -5.37 -4.34
N ALA A 56 -11.35 -6.34 -3.69
CA ALA A 56 -10.65 -7.43 -3.01
C ALA A 56 -9.83 -8.28 -3.99
N SER A 57 -10.38 -8.61 -5.16
CA SER A 57 -9.65 -9.32 -6.21
C SER A 57 -8.47 -8.51 -6.75
N LEU A 58 -8.61 -7.20 -6.94
CA LEU A 58 -7.52 -6.34 -7.43
C LEU A 58 -6.32 -6.27 -6.47
N TRP A 59 -6.59 -6.44 -5.17
CA TRP A 59 -5.61 -6.30 -4.09
C TRP A 59 -5.27 -7.64 -3.41
N ASP A 60 -5.70 -8.77 -3.97
CA ASP A 60 -5.54 -10.12 -3.42
C ASP A 60 -5.92 -10.22 -1.93
N LEU A 61 -7.08 -9.67 -1.57
CA LEU A 61 -7.59 -9.67 -0.19
C LEU A 61 -8.38 -10.96 0.11
N PRO A 62 -8.28 -11.52 1.32
CA PRO A 62 -9.06 -12.68 1.74
C PRO A 62 -10.54 -12.32 1.95
N GLU A 63 -11.43 -13.32 1.83
CA GLU A 63 -12.87 -13.11 2.02
C GLU A 63 -13.27 -12.63 3.43
N LEU A 64 -12.39 -12.85 4.42
CA LEU A 64 -12.55 -12.41 5.81
C LEU A 64 -12.71 -10.89 5.97
N VAL A 65 -12.34 -10.10 4.96
CA VAL A 65 -12.45 -8.63 4.99
C VAL A 65 -13.89 -8.15 4.74
N PHE A 66 -14.75 -9.02 4.20
CA PHE A 66 -16.16 -8.67 3.95
C PHE A 66 -17.00 -8.72 5.21
N LYS A 67 -17.85 -7.70 5.38
CA LYS A 67 -18.91 -7.63 6.39
C LYS A 67 -20.28 -7.57 5.74
#